data_AF-A0A383WCN4-F1
#
_entry.id   AF-A0A383WCN4-F1
#
_cell.length_a   1.000
_cell.length_b   1.000
_cell.length_c   1.000
_cell.angle_alpha   90.00
_cell.angle_beta   90.00
_cell.angle_gamma   90.00
#
_symmetry.space_group_name_H-M   'P 1'
#
loop_
_entity.id
_entity.type
_entity.pdbx_description
1 polymer ?
#
loop_
_entity_poly.entity_id
_entity_poly.type
_entity_poly.pdbx_seq_one_letter_code
_entity_poly.pdbx_strand_id
1 'polypeptide(L)'
;MNSTKWLTLTEFVKHLGRTGQCKVDETEKGWFITLIRVDPAKALSDAEKLKRERQEEEEEERSARLLQLQVERARKMARTDGAADDEAPLNTELQRGEADEPIKLSLAASSAAAARAAAAGDSKAAAAARARPAPLFGDDDDGGQQQQQQHKKLSKVGQLVQKELQEKQRRAAAAAAGAASSSGRDAGGGGSSSSKARLDHWLHEGIVVKVMSKALKEQGYYKQKGVVDKVIGKYVAEVAMLDSGDVLRIDQAELETVLPSPGGRVLVVNGPYRGSRGSLLGIDAAKYQAEVELRGGQYDGKAVWFEYEDICKLASK
;
A
#
# COMPACT_ATOMS: atom_id res chain seq x y z
N MET A 1 -64.17 22.84 4.20
CA MET A 1 -63.46 24.03 3.67
C MET A 1 -62.59 24.71 4.74
N ASN A 2 -61.87 23.98 5.60
CA ASN A 2 -61.01 24.59 6.64
C ASN A 2 -59.55 24.19 6.42
N SER A 3 -58.99 24.61 5.28
CA SER A 3 -57.64 24.19 4.84
C SER A 3 -56.58 25.29 5.05
N THR A 4 -56.62 26.01 6.17
CA THR A 4 -55.53 26.92 6.54
C THR A 4 -55.20 26.75 8.02
N LYS A 5 -53.99 26.23 8.31
CA LYS A 5 -53.49 26.07 9.68
C LYS A 5 -53.19 27.41 10.38
N TRP A 6 -53.25 28.52 9.66
CA TRP A 6 -52.91 29.86 10.16
C TRP A 6 -53.97 30.87 9.72
N LEU A 7 -54.33 31.78 10.63
CA LEU A 7 -55.35 32.81 10.41
C LEU A 7 -54.77 34.07 9.77
N THR A 8 -53.46 34.31 9.93
CA THR A 8 -52.76 35.47 9.36
C THR A 8 -51.43 35.09 8.71
N LEU A 9 -51.01 35.85 7.69
CA LEU A 9 -49.70 35.67 7.03
C LEU A 9 -48.54 35.88 8.01
N THR A 10 -48.70 36.81 8.95
CA THR A 10 -47.73 37.09 10.00
C THR A 10 -47.53 35.91 10.95
N GLU A 11 -48.59 35.18 11.31
CA GLU A 11 -48.48 33.96 12.11
C GLU A 11 -47.73 32.85 11.36
N PHE A 12 -47.97 32.71 10.05
CA PHE A 12 -47.27 31.76 9.21
C PHE A 12 -45.76 32.06 9.12
N VAL A 13 -45.40 33.33 8.91
CA VAL A 13 -44.00 33.80 8.84
C VAL A 13 -43.29 33.55 10.18
N LYS A 14 -43.93 33.90 11.31
CA LYS A 14 -43.37 33.64 12.66
C LYS A 14 -43.25 32.15 12.97
N HIS A 15 -44.14 31.32 12.42
CA HIS A 15 -44.05 29.87 12.55
C HIS A 15 -42.85 29.30 11.78
N LEU A 16 -42.57 29.77 10.56
CA LEU A 16 -41.41 29.34 9.76
C LEU A 16 -40.06 29.69 10.42
N GLY A 17 -39.99 30.82 11.12
CA GLY A 17 -38.83 31.17 11.95
C GLY A 17 -38.69 30.23 13.16
N ARG A 18 -39.80 29.90 13.84
CA ARG A 18 -39.81 28.95 14.97
C ARG A 18 -39.46 27.52 14.58
N THR A 19 -39.86 27.06 13.41
CA THR A 19 -39.49 25.73 12.89
C THR A 19 -38.07 25.67 12.34
N GLY A 20 -37.34 26.80 12.30
CA GLY A 20 -35.96 26.88 11.84
C GLY A 20 -35.80 26.61 10.34
N GLN A 21 -36.89 26.62 9.57
CA GLN A 21 -36.86 26.35 8.13
C GLN A 21 -36.43 27.59 7.33
N CYS A 22 -36.68 28.78 7.88
CA CYS A 22 -36.32 30.05 7.26
C CYS A 22 -35.72 31.01 8.29
N LYS A 23 -34.75 31.81 7.87
CA LYS A 23 -34.37 33.03 8.58
C LYS A 23 -35.40 34.11 8.27
N VAL A 24 -36.01 34.66 9.31
CA VAL A 24 -37.07 35.68 9.20
C VAL A 24 -36.55 36.96 9.82
N ASP A 25 -36.43 38.01 9.01
CA ASP A 25 -35.98 39.33 9.43
C ASP A 25 -37.14 40.35 9.27
N GLU A 26 -37.49 41.08 10.32
CA GLU A 26 -38.51 42.14 10.29
C GLU A 26 -37.83 43.48 9.98
N THR A 27 -38.22 44.13 8.88
CA THR A 27 -37.70 45.45 8.50
C THR A 27 -38.85 46.44 8.32
N GLU A 28 -38.56 47.74 8.25
CA GLU A 28 -39.57 48.80 8.09
C GLU A 28 -40.46 48.66 6.84
N LYS A 29 -40.02 47.86 5.84
CA LYS A 29 -40.76 47.59 4.59
C LYS A 29 -41.54 46.27 4.61
N GLY A 30 -41.50 45.51 5.71
CA GLY A 30 -42.21 44.23 5.88
C GLY A 30 -41.28 43.08 6.28
N TRP A 31 -41.84 41.87 6.22
CA TRP A 31 -41.17 40.61 6.61
C TRP A 31 -40.33 40.04 5.46
N PHE A 32 -39.03 39.87 5.70
CA PHE A 32 -38.12 39.21 4.77
C PHE A 32 -37.85 37.77 5.23
N ILE A 33 -38.03 36.81 4.32
CA ILE A 33 -37.83 35.38 4.58
C ILE A 33 -36.73 34.86 3.67
N THR A 34 -35.64 34.35 4.27
CA THR A 34 -34.60 33.62 3.55
C THR A 34 -34.72 32.14 3.89
N LEU A 35 -35.02 31.31 2.89
CA LEU A 35 -35.12 29.87 3.07
C LEU A 35 -33.73 29.28 3.36
N ILE A 36 -33.53 28.69 4.54
CA ILE A 36 -32.32 27.94 4.86
C ILE A 36 -32.64 26.46 4.63
N ARG A 37 -32.33 25.95 3.44
CA ARG A 37 -32.28 24.49 3.25
C ARG A 37 -30.97 23.98 3.86
N VAL A 38 -31.02 23.60 5.13
CA VAL A 38 -29.98 22.73 5.68
C VAL A 38 -30.23 21.35 5.08
N ASP A 39 -29.52 21.03 4.00
CA ASP A 39 -29.62 19.72 3.37
C ASP A 39 -29.17 18.64 4.38
N PRO A 40 -30.02 17.66 4.73
CA PRO A 40 -29.67 16.61 5.69
C PRO A 40 -28.49 15.76 5.22
N ALA A 41 -28.23 15.71 3.91
CA ALA A 41 -27.07 15.05 3.33
C ALA A 41 -25.74 15.72 3.72
N LYS A 42 -25.71 17.05 3.82
CA LYS A 42 -24.50 17.77 4.24
C LYS A 42 -24.23 17.58 5.72
N ALA A 43 -25.26 17.68 6.56
CA ALA A 43 -25.14 17.43 7.99
C ALA A 43 -24.64 16.00 8.32
N LEU A 44 -25.10 14.98 7.58
CA LEU A 44 -24.61 13.60 7.73
C LEU A 44 -23.16 13.47 7.26
N SER A 45 -22.81 14.05 6.10
CA SER A 45 -21.44 14.00 5.57
C SER A 45 -20.44 14.69 6.52
N ASP A 46 -20.83 15.80 7.14
CA ASP A 46 -19.99 16.53 8.08
C ASP A 46 -19.85 15.77 9.41
N ALA A 47 -20.91 15.09 9.87
CA ALA A 47 -20.86 14.21 11.04
C ALA A 47 -20.01 12.95 10.79
N GLU A 48 -20.03 12.39 9.58
CA GLU A 48 -19.17 11.27 9.17
C GLU A 48 -17.71 11.68 9.09
N LYS A 49 -17.41 12.87 8.54
CA LYS A 49 -16.06 13.44 8.53
C LYS A 49 -15.51 13.65 9.93
N LEU A 50 -16.30 14.24 10.84
CA LEU A 50 -15.87 14.46 12.23
C LEU A 50 -15.62 13.16 12.98
N LYS A 51 -16.43 12.12 12.73
CA LYS A 51 -16.20 10.78 13.30
C LYS A 51 -14.94 10.13 12.76
N ARG A 52 -14.68 10.30 11.46
CA ARG A 52 -13.48 9.78 10.80
C ARG A 52 -12.23 10.46 11.32
N GLU A 53 -12.23 11.78 11.43
CA GLU A 53 -11.10 12.56 11.97
C GLU A 53 -10.78 12.16 13.42
N ARG A 54 -11.79 12.00 14.28
CA ARG A 54 -11.57 11.47 15.65
C ARG A 54 -10.95 10.07 15.64
N GLN A 55 -11.38 9.19 14.74
CA GLN A 55 -10.82 7.85 14.63
C GLN A 55 -9.38 7.87 14.11
N GLU A 56 -9.08 8.75 13.14
CA GLU A 56 -7.74 8.97 12.61
C GLU A 56 -6.81 9.52 13.71
N GLU A 57 -7.24 10.50 14.51
CA GLU A 57 -6.48 11.00 15.68
C GLU A 57 -6.18 9.88 16.69
N GLU A 58 -7.18 9.05 17.05
CA GLU A 58 -7.00 7.92 17.97
C GLU A 58 -6.07 6.82 17.40
N GLU A 59 -6.04 6.64 16.07
CA GLU A 59 -5.13 5.72 15.38
C GLU A 59 -3.72 6.30 15.26
N GLU A 60 -3.60 7.59 15.02
CA GLU A 60 -2.33 8.33 15.02
C GLU A 60 -1.68 8.27 16.41
N GLU A 61 -2.43 8.48 17.49
CA GLU A 61 -1.91 8.30 18.86
C GLU A 61 -1.43 6.87 19.12
N ARG A 62 -2.19 5.86 18.66
CA ARG A 62 -1.79 4.45 18.77
C ARG A 62 -0.53 4.16 17.98
N SER A 63 -0.42 4.67 16.75
CA SER A 63 0.74 4.47 15.88
C SER A 63 1.98 5.20 16.37
N ALA A 64 1.82 6.41 16.90
CA ALA A 64 2.89 7.19 17.51
C ALA A 64 3.48 6.48 18.73
N ARG A 65 2.65 5.85 19.58
CA ARG A 65 3.14 5.04 20.71
C ARG A 65 3.96 3.84 20.26
N LEU A 66 3.55 3.14 19.19
CA LEU A 66 4.31 2.03 18.64
C LEU A 66 5.64 2.49 18.03
N LEU A 67 5.64 3.60 17.32
CA LEU A 67 6.84 4.20 16.74
C LEU A 67 7.80 4.65 17.83
N GLN A 68 7.30 5.28 18.90
CA GLN A 68 8.09 5.66 20.07
C GLN A 68 8.74 4.44 20.74
N LEU A 69 7.99 3.34 20.91
CA LEU A 69 8.55 2.11 21.49
C LEU A 69 9.64 1.49 20.60
N GLN A 70 9.46 1.50 19.27
CA GLN A 70 10.48 1.03 18.34
C GLN A 70 11.73 1.92 18.39
N VAL A 71 11.55 3.24 18.42
CA VAL A 71 12.64 4.21 18.55
C VAL A 71 13.33 4.08 19.90
N GLU A 72 12.61 3.87 21.00
CA GLU A 72 13.19 3.68 22.33
C GLU A 72 13.98 2.37 22.41
N ARG A 73 13.45 1.29 21.84
CA ARG A 73 14.16 0.00 21.75
C ARG A 73 15.43 0.13 20.91
N ALA A 74 15.34 0.76 19.73
CA ALA A 74 16.48 1.02 18.87
C ALA A 74 17.49 1.97 19.54
N ARG A 75 17.04 3.00 20.26
CA ARG A 75 17.89 3.90 21.05
C ARG A 75 18.54 3.20 22.24
N LYS A 76 17.86 2.27 22.91
CA LYS A 76 18.44 1.47 23.99
C LYS A 76 19.52 0.53 23.44
N MET A 77 19.26 -0.15 22.33
CA MET A 77 20.28 -0.95 21.63
C MET A 77 21.46 -0.09 21.17
N ALA A 78 21.20 1.04 20.51
CA ALA A 78 22.27 1.97 20.08
C ALA A 78 23.03 2.63 21.25
N ARG A 79 22.39 2.83 22.42
CA ARG A 79 23.06 3.33 23.64
C ARG A 79 23.90 2.25 24.31
N THR A 80 23.50 0.97 24.23
CA THR A 80 24.36 -0.13 24.68
C THR A 80 25.52 -0.38 23.73
N ASP A 81 25.37 -0.04 22.45
CA ASP A 81 26.45 -0.10 21.44
C ASP A 81 27.42 1.11 21.51
N GLY A 82 27.14 2.12 22.35
CA GLY A 82 27.94 3.35 22.48
C GLY A 82 28.59 3.58 23.85
N ALA A 83 28.49 2.61 24.75
CA ALA A 83 29.09 2.64 26.09
C ALA A 83 29.53 1.23 26.53
N ALA A 84 30.30 0.57 25.67
CA ALA A 84 31.18 -0.55 25.97
C ALA A 84 32.04 -0.79 24.72
N ASP A 85 33.24 -0.21 24.70
CA ASP A 85 34.35 -0.90 24.05
C ASP A 85 34.55 -2.22 24.82
N ASP A 86 34.69 -3.30 24.05
CA ASP A 86 34.75 -4.73 24.39
C ASP A 86 33.43 -5.53 24.39
N GLU A 87 33.48 -6.62 23.60
CA GLU A 87 32.51 -7.70 23.42
C GLU A 87 31.33 -7.46 22.46
N ALA A 88 31.66 -7.46 21.16
CA ALA A 88 30.79 -8.05 20.15
C ALA A 88 30.41 -9.48 20.59
N PRO A 89 29.16 -9.96 20.41
CA PRO A 89 28.85 -11.36 20.60
C PRO A 89 29.47 -12.13 19.42
N LEU A 90 30.75 -12.44 19.55
CA LEU A 90 31.42 -13.46 18.75
C LEU A 90 30.64 -14.74 18.95
N ASN A 91 30.17 -15.28 17.84
CA ASN A 91 29.70 -16.65 17.72
C ASN A 91 30.57 -17.58 18.56
N THR A 92 30.01 -18.11 19.65
CA THR A 92 30.71 -19.07 20.51
C THR A 92 30.96 -20.34 19.69
N GLU A 93 32.18 -20.48 19.17
CA GLU A 93 32.61 -21.66 18.43
C GLU A 93 32.66 -22.85 19.40
N LEU A 94 31.98 -23.94 19.02
CA LEU A 94 31.99 -25.17 19.80
C LEU A 94 33.38 -25.81 19.74
N GLN A 95 34.18 -25.65 20.80
CA GLN A 95 35.45 -26.35 20.95
C GLN A 95 35.20 -27.84 21.22
N ARG A 96 35.71 -28.68 20.31
CA ARG A 96 35.82 -30.13 20.49
C ARG A 96 37.14 -30.42 21.21
N GLY A 97 37.08 -30.74 22.49
CA GLY A 97 38.21 -31.30 23.22
C GLY A 97 38.38 -32.78 22.86
N GLU A 98 39.49 -33.08 22.19
CA GLU A 98 40.08 -34.41 21.96
C GLU A 98 39.24 -35.46 21.18
N ALA A 99 39.95 -36.28 20.42
CA ALA A 99 39.37 -37.22 19.47
C ALA A 99 38.97 -38.55 20.14
N ASP A 100 37.90 -39.15 19.59
CA ASP A 100 37.55 -40.58 19.67
C ASP A 100 36.60 -41.09 20.78
N GLU A 101 35.50 -40.37 21.05
CA GLU A 101 34.29 -40.99 21.62
C GLU A 101 33.00 -40.48 20.92
N PRO A 102 32.00 -41.33 20.63
CA PRO A 102 30.76 -40.90 20.01
C PRO A 102 29.93 -40.04 20.98
N ILE A 103 29.64 -38.81 20.56
CA ILE A 103 28.82 -37.84 21.30
C ILE A 103 27.38 -38.38 21.42
N LYS A 104 26.99 -38.88 22.60
CA LYS A 104 25.59 -39.17 22.92
C LYS A 104 24.86 -37.87 23.24
N LEU A 105 24.22 -37.29 22.22
CA LEU A 105 23.27 -36.18 22.39
C LEU A 105 21.94 -36.73 22.91
N SER A 106 21.72 -36.72 24.22
CA SER A 106 20.41 -36.97 24.81
C SER A 106 19.55 -35.71 24.78
N LEU A 107 18.84 -35.48 23.68
CA LEU A 107 17.79 -34.46 23.59
C LEU A 107 16.53 -34.98 24.29
N ALA A 108 16.46 -34.78 25.60
CA ALA A 108 15.26 -35.05 26.38
C ALA A 108 14.23 -33.94 26.14
N ALA A 109 13.36 -34.14 25.15
CA ALA A 109 12.04 -33.51 25.19
C ALA A 109 11.33 -34.04 26.44
N SER A 110 11.16 -33.18 27.44
CA SER A 110 10.33 -33.48 28.62
C SER A 110 8.86 -33.56 28.19
N SER A 111 8.46 -34.71 27.64
CA SER A 111 7.12 -35.26 27.86
C SER A 111 7.13 -35.91 29.24
N ALA A 112 6.73 -35.13 30.23
CA ALA A 112 6.31 -35.64 31.52
C ALA A 112 4.98 -36.38 31.37
N ALA A 113 5.08 -37.65 30.94
CA ALA A 113 4.16 -38.72 31.26
C ALA A 113 4.92 -40.05 31.15
N ALA A 114 5.83 -40.25 32.10
CA ALA A 114 6.52 -41.50 32.38
C ALA A 114 5.48 -42.65 32.44
N ALA A 115 5.62 -43.62 31.54
CA ALA A 115 6.37 -44.85 31.78
C ALA A 115 5.74 -45.76 32.84
N ARG A 116 5.19 -46.87 32.36
CA ARG A 116 5.66 -48.19 32.81
C ARG A 116 5.97 -49.02 31.57
N ALA A 117 7.26 -49.10 31.28
CA ALA A 117 7.84 -50.06 30.36
C ALA A 117 8.29 -51.31 31.12
N ALA A 118 8.46 -52.36 30.33
CA ALA A 118 9.42 -53.45 30.49
C ALA A 118 9.03 -54.68 31.31
N ALA A 119 8.86 -55.79 30.60
CA ALA A 119 9.79 -56.91 30.73
C ALA A 119 9.99 -57.57 29.35
N ALA A 120 11.23 -58.00 29.10
CA ALA A 120 11.80 -58.43 27.84
C ALA A 120 11.67 -59.96 27.60
N GLY A 121 11.98 -60.40 26.37
CA GLY A 121 12.22 -61.81 25.99
C GLY A 121 11.42 -62.23 24.75
N ASP A 122 11.86 -61.97 23.52
CA ASP A 122 12.81 -62.71 22.64
C ASP A 122 12.15 -63.78 21.72
N SER A 123 12.60 -63.79 20.46
CA SER A 123 12.54 -64.87 19.45
C SER A 123 11.28 -65.17 18.61
N LYS A 124 11.46 -64.88 17.31
CA LYS A 124 11.24 -65.75 16.12
C LYS A 124 9.81 -66.13 15.68
N ALA A 125 9.52 -65.71 14.44
CA ALA A 125 8.70 -66.38 13.42
C ALA A 125 7.43 -67.11 13.87
N ALA A 126 6.30 -66.41 13.82
CA ALA A 126 5.01 -67.00 13.47
C ALA A 126 4.05 -65.88 13.09
N ALA A 127 3.63 -65.92 11.82
CA ALA A 127 2.50 -65.15 11.34
C ALA A 127 1.23 -65.66 12.02
N ALA A 128 0.57 -64.81 12.80
CA ALA A 128 -0.87 -64.83 13.08
C ALA A 128 -1.19 -63.58 13.92
N ALA A 129 -1.74 -62.54 13.30
CA ALA A 129 -3.18 -62.38 13.22
C ALA A 129 -3.81 -62.21 14.62
N ARG A 130 -3.79 -60.96 15.10
CA ARG A 130 -4.72 -60.51 16.13
C ARG A 130 -6.11 -60.49 15.48
N ALA A 131 -6.94 -61.42 15.94
CA ALA A 131 -8.32 -61.55 15.55
C ALA A 131 -9.07 -60.23 15.76
N ARG A 132 -9.71 -59.82 14.68
CA ARG A 132 -10.94 -59.02 14.66
C ARG A 132 -12.00 -59.80 15.47
N PRO A 133 -12.91 -59.13 16.19
CA PRO A 133 -14.15 -59.81 16.57
C PRO A 133 -14.96 -60.12 15.30
N ALA A 134 -15.47 -61.36 15.24
CA ALA A 134 -16.28 -61.95 14.16
C ALA A 134 -17.66 -61.27 14.01
N PRO A 135 -18.38 -61.49 12.89
CA PRO A 135 -19.05 -62.76 12.59
C PRO A 135 -18.52 -63.40 11.28
N LEU A 136 -18.42 -64.72 11.09
CA LEU A 136 -19.32 -65.85 11.32
C LEU A 136 -20.45 -65.94 10.26
N PHE A 137 -20.18 -66.74 9.20
CA PHE A 137 -21.02 -67.18 8.07
C PHE A 137 -21.52 -66.06 7.12
N GLY A 138 -21.42 -66.15 5.80
CA GLY A 138 -21.33 -67.33 4.94
C GLY A 138 -22.61 -67.44 4.11
N ASP A 139 -22.43 -67.36 2.78
CA ASP A 139 -23.31 -67.80 1.70
C ASP A 139 -24.41 -66.88 1.16
N ASP A 140 -24.32 -66.73 -0.16
CA ASP A 140 -25.26 -66.31 -1.19
C ASP A 140 -26.75 -66.60 -0.90
N ASP A 141 -27.64 -65.63 -1.19
CA ASP A 141 -28.73 -65.80 -2.16
C ASP A 141 -29.47 -64.46 -2.42
N ASP A 142 -29.41 -64.06 -3.69
CA ASP A 142 -30.41 -63.40 -4.54
C ASP A 142 -31.17 -62.12 -4.13
N GLY A 143 -31.19 -61.16 -5.07
CA GLY A 143 -32.43 -60.46 -5.45
C GLY A 143 -32.58 -58.97 -5.14
N GLY A 144 -32.34 -58.12 -6.16
CA GLY A 144 -33.30 -57.04 -6.47
C GLY A 144 -32.99 -55.59 -6.06
N GLN A 145 -32.28 -54.89 -6.95
CA GLN A 145 -32.68 -53.62 -7.59
C GLN A 145 -33.21 -52.40 -6.77
N GLN A 146 -32.53 -51.27 -7.05
CA GLN A 146 -33.04 -49.90 -7.28
C GLN A 146 -33.21 -48.89 -6.12
N GLN A 147 -32.27 -47.94 -6.11
CA GLN A 147 -32.43 -46.47 -6.08
C GLN A 147 -33.43 -45.82 -5.11
N GLN A 148 -32.91 -45.04 -4.16
CA GLN A 148 -33.21 -43.59 -4.12
C GLN A 148 -32.16 -42.77 -3.36
N GLN A 149 -31.73 -41.70 -4.02
CA GLN A 149 -30.80 -40.67 -3.55
C GLN A 149 -31.42 -39.83 -2.43
N GLN A 150 -30.63 -39.51 -1.38
CA GLN A 150 -30.77 -38.23 -0.67
C GLN A 150 -29.41 -37.61 -0.33
N HIS A 151 -29.26 -36.37 -0.78
CA HIS A 151 -28.07 -35.53 -0.71
C HIS A 151 -27.74 -35.07 0.72
N LYS A 152 -26.49 -35.26 1.16
CA LYS A 152 -25.94 -34.53 2.31
C LYS A 152 -25.21 -33.28 1.81
N LYS A 153 -25.94 -32.17 1.70
CA LYS A 153 -25.41 -30.83 1.31
C LYS A 153 -24.43 -30.35 2.38
N LEU A 154 -23.17 -30.10 1.99
CA LEU A 154 -22.20 -29.44 2.85
C LEU A 154 -22.62 -27.99 3.15
N SER A 155 -22.37 -27.55 4.39
CA SER A 155 -22.73 -26.25 4.95
C SER A 155 -22.29 -25.07 4.06
N LYS A 156 -23.13 -24.03 3.98
CA LYS A 156 -22.89 -22.79 3.21
C LYS A 156 -21.54 -22.13 3.52
N VAL A 157 -21.02 -22.29 4.74
CA VAL A 157 -19.70 -21.76 5.14
C VAL A 157 -18.55 -22.55 4.48
N GLY A 158 -18.68 -23.87 4.36
CA GLY A 158 -17.69 -24.70 3.68
C GLY A 158 -17.61 -24.40 2.17
N GLN A 159 -18.74 -24.06 1.55
CA GLN A 159 -18.79 -23.65 0.14
C GLN A 159 -18.10 -22.30 -0.09
N LEU A 160 -18.18 -21.38 0.88
CA LEU A 160 -17.55 -20.05 0.78
C LEU A 160 -16.02 -20.16 0.85
N VAL A 161 -15.50 -20.91 1.82
CA VAL A 161 -14.05 -21.12 1.99
C VAL A 161 -13.45 -21.84 0.78
N GLN A 162 -14.18 -22.82 0.22
CA GLN A 162 -13.71 -23.55 -0.96
C GLN A 162 -13.73 -22.66 -2.22
N LYS A 163 -14.72 -21.77 -2.36
CA LYS A 163 -14.78 -20.79 -3.44
C LYS A 163 -13.66 -19.77 -3.34
N GLU A 164 -13.34 -19.29 -2.14
CA GLU A 164 -12.26 -18.34 -1.89
C GLU A 164 -10.87 -18.95 -2.13
N LEU A 165 -10.69 -20.21 -1.73
CA LEU A 165 -9.46 -20.96 -2.04
C LEU A 165 -9.30 -21.17 -3.55
N GLN A 166 -10.39 -21.44 -4.26
CA GLN A 166 -10.40 -21.67 -5.70
C GLN A 166 -10.19 -20.37 -6.48
N GLU A 167 -10.71 -19.24 -6.01
CA GLU A 167 -10.40 -17.91 -6.57
C GLU A 167 -8.95 -17.51 -6.31
N LYS A 168 -8.41 -17.81 -5.13
CA LYS A 168 -6.99 -17.57 -4.81
C LYS A 168 -6.07 -18.46 -5.65
N GLN A 169 -6.45 -19.72 -5.88
CA GLN A 169 -5.75 -20.62 -6.79
C GLN A 169 -5.88 -20.20 -8.26
N ARG A 170 -7.04 -19.71 -8.72
CA ARG A 170 -7.21 -19.15 -10.07
C ARG A 170 -6.43 -17.86 -10.24
N ARG A 171 -6.33 -17.02 -9.20
CA ARG A 171 -5.53 -15.79 -9.21
C ARG A 171 -4.03 -16.10 -9.21
N ALA A 172 -3.60 -17.13 -8.48
CA ALA A 172 -2.21 -17.62 -8.52
C ALA A 172 -1.88 -18.28 -9.88
N ALA A 173 -2.80 -19.05 -10.45
CA ALA A 173 -2.63 -19.66 -11.78
C ALA A 173 -2.65 -18.63 -12.91
N ALA A 174 -3.48 -17.58 -12.81
CA ALA A 174 -3.49 -16.47 -13.76
C ALA A 174 -2.21 -15.63 -13.67
N ALA A 175 -1.66 -15.44 -12.47
CA ALA A 175 -0.36 -14.79 -12.29
C ALA A 175 0.80 -15.65 -12.85
N ALA A 176 0.73 -16.98 -12.70
CA ALA A 176 1.70 -17.89 -13.28
C ALA A 176 1.60 -18.01 -14.81
N ALA A 177 0.38 -18.01 -15.37
CA ALA A 177 0.15 -18.01 -16.82
C ALA A 177 0.55 -16.68 -17.47
N GLY A 178 0.33 -15.55 -16.78
CA GLY A 178 0.78 -14.23 -17.23
C GLY A 178 2.30 -14.04 -17.22
N ALA A 179 3.02 -14.80 -16.40
CA ALA A 179 4.49 -14.83 -16.40
C ALA A 179 5.08 -15.74 -17.51
N ALA A 180 4.32 -16.73 -17.98
CA ALA A 180 4.77 -17.66 -19.03
C ALA A 180 4.46 -17.18 -20.46
N SER A 181 3.56 -16.20 -20.64
CA SER A 181 3.20 -15.65 -21.96
C SER A 181 3.96 -14.39 -22.36
N SER A 182 4.97 -13.95 -21.59
CA SER A 182 5.77 -12.75 -21.91
C SER A 182 6.87 -12.99 -22.96
N SER A 183 6.93 -14.16 -23.59
CA SER A 183 7.81 -14.44 -24.72
C SER A 183 7.01 -14.70 -25.99
N GLY A 184 6.60 -13.63 -26.68
CA GLY A 184 6.32 -13.67 -28.12
C GLY A 184 4.93 -13.24 -28.58
N ARG A 185 4.90 -12.05 -29.21
CA ARG A 185 4.06 -11.59 -30.34
C ARG A 185 2.63 -11.05 -30.08
N ASP A 186 2.29 -10.15 -31.01
CA ASP A 186 1.00 -9.50 -31.35
C ASP A 186 0.53 -8.33 -30.47
N ALA A 187 0.51 -7.07 -30.91
CA ALA A 187 -0.21 -6.46 -32.04
C ALA A 187 -1.73 -6.65 -31.96
N GLY A 188 -2.48 -5.53 -31.92
CA GLY A 188 -3.94 -5.51 -32.06
C GLY A 188 -4.74 -5.21 -30.80
N GLY A 189 -4.84 -3.92 -30.42
CA GLY A 189 -5.77 -3.46 -29.38
C GLY A 189 -5.75 -1.94 -29.25
N GLY A 190 -6.50 -1.26 -30.12
CA GLY A 190 -6.57 0.20 -30.23
C GLY A 190 -7.12 0.89 -28.97
N GLY A 191 -6.20 1.36 -28.13
CA GLY A 191 -6.42 2.35 -27.08
C GLY A 191 -5.13 3.13 -26.91
N SER A 192 -5.21 4.46 -27.00
CA SER A 192 -4.09 5.42 -27.00
C SER A 192 -2.85 4.94 -26.23
N SER A 193 -1.78 4.63 -26.96
CA SER A 193 -0.51 4.09 -26.43
C SER A 193 0.22 5.04 -25.47
N SER A 194 -0.21 6.30 -25.36
CA SER A 194 0.38 7.28 -24.44
C SER A 194 0.01 7.04 -22.97
N SER A 195 -1.16 6.47 -22.69
CA SER A 195 -1.72 6.35 -21.33
C SER A 195 -1.20 5.12 -20.57
N LYS A 196 -0.76 4.07 -21.27
CA LYS A 196 -0.25 2.83 -20.66
C LYS A 196 1.18 2.95 -20.11
N ALA A 197 1.92 3.98 -20.51
CA ALA A 197 3.31 4.19 -20.09
C ALA A 197 3.47 5.23 -18.97
N ARG A 198 2.41 5.95 -18.59
CA ARG A 198 2.48 6.93 -17.49
C ARG A 198 2.40 6.21 -16.15
N LEU A 199 3.41 6.44 -15.34
CA LEU A 199 3.48 5.99 -13.96
C LEU A 199 3.07 7.13 -13.04
N ASP A 200 2.56 6.77 -11.86
CA ASP A 200 2.16 7.71 -10.81
C ASP A 200 3.36 8.39 -10.11
N HIS A 201 4.55 7.80 -10.22
CA HIS A 201 5.77 8.33 -9.64
C HIS A 201 6.71 8.85 -10.74
N TRP A 202 7.26 10.05 -10.55
CA TRP A 202 8.15 10.71 -11.52
C TRP A 202 9.54 10.98 -10.95
N LEU A 203 9.77 10.78 -9.64
CA LEU A 203 11.07 10.99 -9.04
C LEU A 203 12.15 10.11 -9.68
N HIS A 204 13.31 10.72 -9.92
CA HIS A 204 14.48 10.07 -10.46
C HIS A 204 15.74 10.62 -9.79
N GLU A 205 16.76 9.80 -9.64
CA GLU A 205 18.06 10.23 -9.09
C GLU A 205 18.80 11.14 -10.07
N GLY A 206 19.51 12.13 -9.54
CA GLY A 206 20.34 13.05 -10.31
C GLY A 206 19.58 14.15 -11.06
N ILE A 207 18.32 14.41 -10.71
CA ILE A 207 17.55 15.53 -11.25
C ILE A 207 17.57 16.73 -10.29
N VAL A 208 17.40 17.93 -10.83
CA VAL A 208 17.26 19.17 -10.04
C VAL A 208 15.78 19.47 -9.85
N VAL A 209 15.33 19.49 -8.61
CA VAL A 209 13.94 19.80 -8.22
C VAL A 209 13.87 21.11 -7.45
N LYS A 210 12.68 21.69 -7.39
CA LYS A 210 12.38 22.85 -6.57
C LYS A 210 11.44 22.44 -5.45
N VAL A 211 11.77 22.82 -4.22
CA VAL A 211 10.98 22.51 -3.04
C VAL A 211 9.81 23.49 -2.93
N MET A 212 8.58 22.97 -2.88
CA MET A 212 7.34 23.76 -2.80
C MET A 212 6.54 23.50 -1.53
N SER A 213 7.10 22.76 -0.56
CA SER A 213 6.47 22.56 0.76
C SER A 213 6.25 23.89 1.48
N LYS A 214 5.00 24.17 1.86
CA LYS A 214 4.65 25.33 2.69
C LYS A 214 5.13 25.17 4.13
N ALA A 215 5.25 23.94 4.62
CA ALA A 215 5.72 23.66 5.98
C ALA A 215 7.20 24.02 6.13
N LEU A 216 8.00 23.76 5.11
CA LEU A 216 9.44 24.10 5.09
C LEU A 216 9.71 25.59 4.81
N LYS A 217 8.67 26.43 4.70
CA LYS A 217 8.82 27.87 4.51
C LYS A 217 9.41 28.56 5.74
N GLU A 218 9.05 28.11 6.95
CA GLU A 218 9.60 28.66 8.19
C GLU A 218 11.11 28.38 8.32
N GLN A 219 11.55 27.27 7.74
CA GLN A 219 12.96 26.85 7.69
C GLN A 219 13.73 27.46 6.50
N GLY A 220 13.07 28.26 5.65
CA GLY A 220 13.73 28.95 4.52
C GLY A 220 13.97 28.10 3.27
N TYR A 221 13.51 26.85 3.22
CA TYR A 221 13.70 25.97 2.06
C TYR A 221 12.62 26.12 0.98
N TYR A 222 11.59 26.93 1.22
CA TYR A 222 10.53 27.15 0.23
C TYR A 222 11.05 27.86 -1.03
N LYS A 223 10.72 27.30 -2.20
CA LYS A 223 11.18 27.70 -3.55
C LYS A 223 12.67 27.54 -3.80
N GLN A 224 13.38 26.89 -2.90
CA GLN A 224 14.80 26.61 -3.09
C GLN A 224 15.00 25.38 -3.99
N LYS A 225 16.14 25.36 -4.68
CA LYS A 225 16.49 24.28 -5.60
C LYS A 225 17.40 23.27 -4.90
N GLY A 226 17.18 22.00 -5.20
CA GLY A 226 17.98 20.90 -4.69
C GLY A 226 18.24 19.84 -5.76
N VAL A 227 19.28 19.04 -5.57
CA VAL A 227 19.56 17.85 -6.39
C VAL A 227 19.01 16.64 -5.65
N VAL A 228 18.26 15.79 -6.36
CA VAL A 228 17.85 14.48 -5.83
C VAL A 228 19.08 13.57 -5.83
N ASP A 229 19.59 13.25 -4.64
CA ASP A 229 20.72 12.32 -4.49
C ASP A 229 20.24 10.87 -4.57
N LYS A 230 19.16 10.56 -3.84
CA LYS A 230 18.58 9.21 -3.77
C LYS A 230 17.06 9.23 -3.72
N VAL A 231 16.41 8.23 -4.31
CA VAL A 231 14.96 8.02 -4.19
C VAL A 231 14.67 6.84 -3.26
N ILE A 232 13.92 7.10 -2.19
CA ILE A 232 13.49 6.08 -1.22
C ILE A 232 12.12 5.55 -1.65
N GLY A 233 12.10 4.28 -2.05
CA GLY A 233 10.88 3.62 -2.51
C GLY A 233 10.49 4.09 -3.90
N LYS A 234 9.48 4.97 -3.97
CA LYS A 234 8.94 5.49 -5.25
C LYS A 234 8.54 6.96 -5.19
N TYR A 235 8.13 7.43 -4.01
CA TYR A 235 7.50 8.73 -3.83
C TYR A 235 8.35 9.71 -3.03
N VAL A 236 9.39 9.25 -2.33
CA VAL A 236 10.17 10.09 -1.42
C VAL A 236 11.59 10.25 -1.94
N ALA A 237 12.10 11.46 -2.00
CA ALA A 237 13.46 11.79 -2.42
C ALA A 237 14.28 12.35 -1.25
N GLU A 238 15.55 11.97 -1.19
CA GLU A 238 16.60 12.69 -0.45
C GLU A 238 17.16 13.78 -1.37
N VAL A 239 16.84 15.03 -1.04
CA VAL A 239 17.17 16.22 -1.81
C VAL A 239 18.29 16.97 -1.10
N ALA A 240 19.45 17.07 -1.74
CA ALA A 240 20.55 17.91 -1.31
C ALA A 240 20.34 19.34 -1.84
N MET A 241 20.12 20.30 -0.94
CA MET A 241 19.88 21.70 -1.31
C MET A 241 21.14 22.33 -1.93
N LEU A 242 20.99 23.06 -3.05
CA LEU A 242 22.15 23.69 -3.71
C LEU A 242 22.75 24.83 -2.87
N ASP A 243 21.89 25.58 -2.16
CA ASP A 243 22.31 26.79 -1.46
C ASP A 243 22.85 26.48 -0.05
N SER A 244 22.15 25.63 0.73
CA SER A 244 22.53 25.32 2.10
C SER A 244 23.37 24.04 2.24
N GLY A 245 23.33 23.13 1.26
CA GLY A 245 23.98 21.83 1.33
C GLY A 245 23.26 20.81 2.22
N ASP A 246 22.14 21.18 2.86
CA ASP A 246 21.36 20.28 3.70
C ASP A 246 20.69 19.18 2.88
N VAL A 247 20.61 17.98 3.44
CA VAL A 247 19.89 16.86 2.83
C VAL A 247 18.53 16.71 3.51
N LEU A 248 17.46 16.92 2.73
CA LEU A 248 16.08 16.87 3.20
C LEU A 248 15.36 15.69 2.56
N ARG A 249 14.55 14.97 3.35
CA ARG A 249 13.70 13.89 2.86
C ARG A 249 12.30 14.44 2.57
N ILE A 250 11.93 14.52 1.29
CA ILE A 250 10.71 15.21 0.82
C ILE A 250 9.92 14.29 -0.12
N ASP A 251 8.60 14.31 0.00
CA ASP A 251 7.71 13.56 -0.90
C ASP A 251 7.55 14.28 -2.26
N GLN A 252 7.34 13.52 -3.34
CA GLN A 252 7.17 14.05 -4.69
C GLN A 252 6.05 15.10 -4.79
N ALA A 253 5.01 15.03 -3.95
CA ALA A 253 3.92 15.99 -3.94
C ALA A 253 4.35 17.40 -3.52
N GLU A 254 5.47 17.51 -2.79
CA GLU A 254 6.03 18.78 -2.32
C GLU A 254 7.20 19.26 -3.20
N LEU A 255 7.47 18.58 -4.30
CA LEU A 255 8.54 18.87 -5.24
C LEU A 255 7.97 19.27 -6.60
N GLU A 256 8.67 20.18 -7.29
CA GLU A 256 8.34 20.63 -8.64
C GLU A 256 9.52 20.33 -9.57
N THR A 257 9.25 19.90 -10.80
CA THR A 257 10.28 19.73 -11.83
C THR A 257 10.85 21.09 -12.22
N VAL A 258 12.16 21.15 -12.50
CA VAL A 258 12.82 22.39 -12.93
C VAL A 258 13.28 22.22 -14.37
N LEU A 259 12.94 23.17 -15.24
CA LEU A 259 13.48 23.22 -16.61
C LEU A 259 14.78 24.03 -16.65
N PRO A 260 15.83 23.56 -17.34
CA PRO A 260 17.00 24.37 -17.61
C PRO A 260 16.71 25.42 -18.70
N SER A 261 17.67 26.30 -18.96
CA SER A 261 17.65 27.12 -20.16
C SER A 261 17.73 26.25 -21.42
N PRO A 262 17.21 26.71 -22.58
CA PRO A 262 17.45 26.07 -23.86
C PRO A 262 18.95 25.77 -24.07
N GLY A 263 19.24 24.59 -24.62
CA GLY A 263 20.57 23.98 -24.69
C GLY A 263 20.97 23.16 -23.44
N GLY A 264 20.22 23.27 -22.36
CA GLY A 264 20.50 22.53 -21.11
C GLY A 264 20.12 21.06 -21.18
N ARG A 265 20.79 20.24 -20.35
CA ARG A 265 20.52 18.79 -20.24
C ARG A 265 19.27 18.54 -19.40
N VAL A 266 18.42 17.66 -19.90
CA VAL A 266 17.19 17.21 -19.24
C VAL A 266 17.11 15.70 -19.20
N LEU A 267 16.29 15.20 -18.28
CA LEU A 267 15.90 13.80 -18.17
C LEU A 267 14.39 13.72 -18.33
N VAL A 268 13.93 12.77 -19.15
CA VAL A 268 12.51 12.43 -19.23
C VAL A 268 12.15 11.57 -18.03
N VAL A 269 11.30 12.08 -17.15
CA VAL A 269 10.90 11.44 -15.89
C VAL A 269 9.65 10.59 -16.01
N ASN A 270 8.79 10.85 -17.01
CA ASN A 270 7.56 10.10 -17.20
C ASN A 270 7.19 9.94 -18.70
N GLY A 271 6.21 9.08 -18.98
CA GLY A 271 5.76 8.77 -20.33
C GLY A 271 6.62 7.73 -21.08
N PRO A 272 6.43 7.57 -22.40
CA PRO A 272 7.00 6.47 -23.17
C PRO A 272 8.52 6.55 -23.34
N TYR A 273 9.11 7.74 -23.15
CA TYR A 273 10.56 7.97 -23.25
C TYR A 273 11.24 8.06 -21.88
N ARG A 274 10.57 7.62 -20.81
CA ARG A 274 11.09 7.67 -19.44
C ARG A 274 12.52 7.10 -19.33
N GLY A 275 13.37 7.81 -18.60
CA GLY A 275 14.79 7.47 -18.41
C GLY A 275 15.69 7.93 -19.55
N SER A 276 15.13 8.42 -20.67
CA SER A 276 15.92 9.00 -21.74
C SER A 276 16.46 10.36 -21.34
N ARG A 277 17.73 10.61 -21.68
CA ARG A 277 18.37 11.92 -21.51
C ARG A 277 18.19 12.73 -22.79
N GLY A 278 18.30 14.03 -22.69
CA GLY A 278 18.17 14.91 -23.85
C GLY A 278 18.68 16.32 -23.60
N SER A 279 18.64 17.13 -24.65
CA SER A 279 18.90 18.57 -24.62
C SER A 279 17.63 19.33 -24.95
N LEU A 280 17.30 20.32 -24.12
CA LEU A 280 16.16 21.19 -24.32
C LEU A 280 16.42 22.10 -25.53
N LEU A 281 15.56 22.09 -26.56
CA LEU A 281 15.69 22.95 -27.73
C LEU A 281 14.92 24.27 -27.54
N GLY A 282 13.68 24.16 -27.10
CA GLY A 282 12.76 25.29 -26.99
C GLY A 282 11.67 25.03 -25.97
N ILE A 283 11.01 26.11 -25.55
CA ILE A 283 9.95 26.10 -24.54
C ILE A 283 8.76 26.88 -25.11
N ASP A 284 7.57 26.27 -25.10
CA ASP A 284 6.30 26.92 -25.43
C ASP A 284 5.50 27.15 -24.13
N ALA A 285 5.59 28.37 -23.61
CA ALA A 285 4.89 28.77 -22.38
C ALA A 285 3.36 28.80 -22.50
N ALA A 286 2.80 28.88 -23.71
CA ALA A 286 1.35 28.91 -23.89
C ALA A 286 0.74 27.51 -23.72
N LYS A 287 1.47 26.46 -24.09
CA LYS A 287 1.02 25.07 -24.02
C LYS A 287 1.61 24.28 -22.85
N TYR A 288 2.50 24.89 -22.06
CA TYR A 288 3.26 24.21 -21.01
C TYR A 288 4.03 22.99 -21.55
N GLN A 289 4.59 23.14 -22.75
CA GLN A 289 5.33 22.09 -23.44
C GLN A 289 6.74 22.56 -23.79
N ALA A 290 7.70 21.64 -23.76
CA ALA A 290 9.05 21.91 -24.20
C ALA A 290 9.51 20.87 -25.21
N GLU A 291 10.28 21.34 -26.19
CA GLU A 291 10.88 20.50 -27.20
C GLU A 291 12.22 20.00 -26.71
N VAL A 292 12.39 18.68 -26.68
CA VAL A 292 13.62 18.02 -26.24
C VAL A 292 14.15 17.16 -27.38
N GLU A 293 15.40 17.39 -27.72
CA GLU A 293 16.19 16.47 -28.55
C GLU A 293 16.70 15.35 -27.64
N LEU A 294 16.15 14.15 -27.82
CA LEU A 294 16.59 12.98 -27.08
C LEU A 294 18.03 12.62 -27.49
N ARG A 295 18.89 12.42 -26.47
CA ARG A 295 20.28 12.04 -26.64
C ARG A 295 20.60 10.76 -25.90
N GLY A 296 21.13 9.80 -26.65
CA GLY A 296 21.49 8.46 -26.16
C GLY A 296 20.32 7.48 -26.09
N GLY A 297 20.64 6.19 -26.21
CA GLY A 297 19.66 5.10 -26.19
C GLY A 297 19.00 4.86 -27.55
N GLN A 298 17.79 4.28 -27.53
CA GLN A 298 17.06 3.84 -28.73
C GLN A 298 16.48 5.00 -29.56
N TYR A 299 16.37 6.20 -28.99
CA TYR A 299 15.69 7.35 -29.58
C TYR A 299 16.62 8.54 -29.85
N ASP A 300 17.92 8.27 -30.00
CA ASP A 300 18.95 9.28 -30.20
C ASP A 300 18.68 10.14 -31.45
N GLY A 301 18.80 11.47 -31.31
CA GLY A 301 18.57 12.44 -32.37
C GLY A 301 17.10 12.76 -32.68
N LYS A 302 16.15 12.20 -31.92
CA LYS A 302 14.72 12.49 -32.11
C LYS A 302 14.29 13.71 -31.30
N ALA A 303 13.76 14.73 -31.98
CA ALA A 303 13.08 15.85 -31.34
C ALA A 303 11.63 15.49 -31.00
N VAL A 304 11.24 15.63 -29.73
CA VAL A 304 9.89 15.34 -29.24
C VAL A 304 9.43 16.44 -28.29
N TRP A 305 8.15 16.77 -28.35
CA TRP A 305 7.50 17.70 -27.43
C TRP A 305 7.02 16.97 -26.17
N PHE A 306 7.36 17.49 -25.00
CA PHE A 306 7.00 16.96 -23.69
C PHE A 306 6.29 18.02 -22.85
N GLU A 307 5.43 17.59 -21.93
CA GLU A 307 4.85 18.46 -20.89
C GLU A 307 5.90 18.74 -19.81
N TYR A 308 5.81 19.89 -19.13
CA TYR A 308 6.79 20.28 -18.10
C TYR A 308 6.91 19.31 -16.93
N GLU A 309 5.84 18.56 -16.63
CA GLU A 309 5.84 17.53 -15.57
C GLU A 309 6.61 16.26 -15.97
N ASP A 310 6.75 16.02 -17.29
CA ASP A 310 7.38 14.81 -17.81
C ASP A 310 8.89 14.95 -18.01
N ILE A 311 9.44 16.16 -17.85
CA ILE A 311 10.86 16.46 -18.05
C ILE A 311 11.44 17.28 -16.90
N CYS A 312 12.67 16.97 -16.52
CA CYS A 312 13.35 17.67 -15.44
C CYS A 312 14.81 17.92 -15.79
N LYS A 313 15.37 19.03 -15.30
CA LYS A 313 16.78 19.37 -15.44
C LYS A 313 17.63 18.26 -14.84
N LEU A 314 18.59 17.77 -15.61
CA LEU A 314 19.58 16.81 -15.13
C LEU A 314 20.69 17.59 -14.41
N ALA A 315 21.04 17.16 -13.19
CA ALA A 315 22.16 17.73 -12.46
C ALA A 315 23.46 17.39 -13.19
N SER A 316 24.38 18.36 -13.26
CA SER A 316 25.75 18.05 -13.69
C SER A 316 26.46 17.46 -12.48
N LYS A 317 26.52 16.13 -12.40
CA LYS A 317 27.53 15.46 -11.57
C LYS A 317 28.93 15.75 -12.15
#